data_AF-A0A7Y2PG28-F1
#
_entry.id   AF-A0A7Y2PG28-F1
#
_cell.length_a   1.000
_cell.length_b   1.000
_cell.length_c   1.000
_cell.angle_alpha   90.00
_cell.angle_beta   90.00
_cell.angle_gamma   90.00
#
_symmetry.space_group_name_H-M   'P 1'
#
loop_
_entity.id
_entity.type
_entity.pdbx_description
1 polymer ?
#
loop_
_entity_poly.entity_id
_entity_poly.type
_entity_poly.pdbx_seq_one_letter_code
_entity_poly.pdbx_strand_id
1 'polypeptide(L)'
;MRLLMTLLLVCFAGLAQAKGTDDPFAQPDFLPANKAFEFSSEAMPSGETRLHWKVADTYYLYQKRLKFDGLDEAHKPALPQGQEHSDEFFGETQVYRDSLELLIPAGAS
;
A
#
# COMPACT_ATOMS: atom_id res chain seq x y z
N MET A 1 14.98 -51.05 -37.43
CA MET A 1 14.30 -49.86 -38.00
C MET A 1 12.83 -49.69 -37.57
N ARG A 2 12.11 -50.73 -37.08
CA ARG A 2 10.76 -50.55 -36.50
C ARG A 2 10.73 -50.17 -35.01
N LEU A 3 11.82 -50.42 -34.28
CA LEU A 3 11.93 -50.12 -32.83
C LEU A 3 12.46 -48.71 -32.52
N LEU A 4 13.01 -48.01 -33.52
CA LEU A 4 13.50 -46.64 -33.37
C LEU A 4 12.41 -45.58 -33.62
N MET A 5 11.27 -45.99 -34.19
CA MET A 5 10.13 -45.12 -34.49
C MET A 5 9.07 -45.09 -33.39
N THR A 6 9.20 -45.90 -32.34
CA THR A 6 8.27 -45.90 -31.20
C THR A 6 8.74 -45.02 -30.05
N LEU A 7 10.02 -44.62 -30.02
CA LEU A 7 10.57 -43.75 -28.97
C LEU A 7 10.40 -42.25 -29.28
N LEU A 8 9.97 -41.88 -30.49
CA LEU A 8 9.76 -40.48 -30.88
C LEU A 8 8.34 -39.95 -30.54
N LEU A 9 7.40 -40.83 -30.17
CA LEU A 9 6.01 -40.44 -29.92
C LEU A 9 5.69 -40.12 -28.45
N VAL A 10 6.62 -40.37 -27.51
CA VAL A 10 6.38 -40.15 -26.07
C VAL A 10 6.91 -38.79 -25.60
N CYS A 11 7.78 -38.12 -26.36
CA CYS A 11 8.33 -36.81 -25.97
C CYS A 11 7.40 -35.62 -26.24
N PHE A 12 6.27 -35.80 -26.93
CA PHE A 12 5.39 -34.67 -27.30
C PHE A 12 4.20 -34.44 -26.35
N ALA A 13 4.04 -35.26 -25.30
CA ALA A 13 2.92 -35.12 -24.35
C ALA A 13 3.18 -34.17 -23.17
N GLY A 14 4.31 -33.45 -23.17
CA GLY A 14 4.71 -32.57 -22.06
C GLY A 14 4.37 -31.08 -22.20
N LEU A 15 3.88 -30.63 -23.34
CA LEU A 15 3.65 -29.20 -23.65
C LEU A 15 2.17 -28.85 -23.72
N ALA A 16 1.42 -29.10 -22.64
CA ALA A 16 0.03 -28.63 -22.57
C ALA A 16 -0.43 -28.40 -21.12
N GLN A 17 0.33 -27.62 -20.36
CA GLN A 17 -0.17 -26.99 -19.13
C GLN A 17 0.31 -25.54 -19.07
N ALA A 18 -0.15 -24.73 -20.01
CA ALA A 18 -0.21 -23.28 -19.80
C ALA A 18 -1.62 -22.96 -19.27
N LYS A 19 -1.84 -23.14 -17.97
CA LYS A 19 -2.97 -22.48 -17.29
C LYS A 19 -2.60 -21.01 -17.08
N GLY A 20 -2.51 -20.26 -18.18
CA GLY A 20 -2.52 -18.80 -18.14
C GLY A 20 -3.97 -18.36 -18.18
N THR A 21 -4.57 -18.14 -17.02
CA THR A 21 -5.80 -17.35 -16.93
C THR A 21 -5.40 -15.87 -16.87
N ASP A 22 -4.73 -15.39 -17.91
CA ASP A 22 -4.54 -13.96 -18.12
C ASP A 22 -5.81 -13.46 -18.81
N ASP A 23 -6.89 -13.32 -18.02
CA ASP A 23 -8.11 -12.69 -18.48
C ASP A 23 -7.81 -11.20 -18.70
N PRO A 24 -7.82 -10.69 -19.95
CA PRO A 24 -7.53 -9.29 -20.23
C PRO A 24 -8.59 -8.33 -19.67
N PHE A 25 -9.68 -8.86 -19.10
CA PHE A 25 -10.74 -8.13 -18.43
C PHE A 25 -10.76 -8.34 -16.91
N ALA A 26 -9.82 -9.09 -16.33
CA ALA A 26 -9.69 -9.20 -14.89
C ALA A 26 -9.40 -7.81 -14.29
N GLN A 27 -10.32 -7.31 -13.47
CA GLN A 27 -10.08 -6.07 -12.73
C GLN A 27 -8.99 -6.35 -11.69
N PRO A 28 -7.99 -5.46 -11.56
CA PRO A 28 -7.02 -5.58 -10.48
C PRO A 28 -7.76 -5.58 -9.14
N ASP A 29 -7.45 -6.57 -8.32
CA ASP A 29 -8.08 -6.77 -7.02
C ASP A 29 -7.49 -5.74 -6.04
N PHE A 30 -8.17 -4.60 -5.90
CA PHE A 30 -7.72 -3.54 -5.01
C PHE A 30 -7.97 -3.94 -3.55
N LEU A 31 -6.96 -3.72 -2.70
CA LEU A 31 -7.12 -3.89 -1.26
C LEU A 31 -8.21 -2.95 -0.73
N PRO A 32 -9.08 -3.43 0.20
CA PRO A 32 -9.92 -2.57 1.00
C PRO A 32 -9.09 -1.50 1.72
N ALA A 33 -9.65 -0.30 1.93
CA ALA A 33 -8.91 0.84 2.48
C ALA A 33 -8.23 0.53 3.83
N ASN A 34 -8.88 -0.22 4.72
CA ASN A 34 -8.33 -0.62 6.02
C ASN A 34 -7.19 -1.65 5.93
N LYS A 35 -7.00 -2.28 4.76
CA LYS A 35 -5.87 -3.17 4.46
C LYS A 35 -4.76 -2.43 3.73
N ALA A 36 -5.10 -1.45 2.90
CA ALA A 36 -4.13 -0.56 2.27
C ALA A 36 -3.48 0.41 3.28
N PHE A 37 -4.24 0.84 4.29
CA PHE A 37 -3.84 1.83 5.29
C PHE A 37 -4.22 1.35 6.69
N GLU A 38 -3.40 0.49 7.28
CA GLU A 38 -3.62 -0.04 8.63
C GLU A 38 -3.26 1.03 9.67
N PHE A 39 -4.27 1.57 10.37
CA PHE A 39 -4.11 2.62 11.37
C PHE A 39 -4.04 2.06 12.80
N SER A 40 -3.17 2.66 13.62
CA SER A 40 -3.07 2.41 15.06
C SER A 40 -2.78 3.70 15.83
N SER A 41 -3.26 3.78 17.07
CA SER A 41 -2.98 4.88 17.99
C SER A 41 -2.53 4.34 19.35
N GLU A 42 -1.50 4.94 19.94
CA GLU A 42 -0.93 4.55 21.22
C GLU A 42 -0.72 5.78 22.11
N ALA A 43 -1.26 5.74 23.33
CA ALA A 43 -0.98 6.76 24.35
C ALA A 43 0.41 6.51 24.95
N MET A 44 1.28 7.52 24.90
CA MET A 44 2.65 7.42 25.39
C MET A 44 2.77 7.86 26.85
N PRO A 45 3.76 7.33 27.61
CA PRO A 45 4.02 7.79 28.98
C PRO A 45 4.35 9.28 29.11
N SER A 46 4.79 9.93 28.02
CA SER A 46 4.99 11.39 27.94
C SER A 46 3.70 12.21 27.98
N GLY A 47 2.53 11.55 27.82
CA GLY A 47 1.23 12.19 27.64
C GLY A 47 0.89 12.49 26.19
N GLU A 48 1.81 12.26 25.26
CA GLU A 48 1.56 12.37 23.81
C GLU A 48 0.76 11.17 23.31
N THR A 49 0.12 11.33 22.15
CA THR A 49 -0.50 10.20 21.43
C THR A 49 0.23 9.95 20.14
N ARG A 50 0.82 8.76 19.98
CA ARG A 50 1.40 8.31 18.72
C ARG A 50 0.30 7.83 17.79
N LEU A 51 0.26 8.39 16.59
CA LEU A 51 -0.54 7.91 15.48
C LEU A 51 0.39 7.23 14.48
N HIS A 52 0.03 6.04 14.03
CA HIS A 52 0.82 5.29 13.07
C HIS A 52 -0.09 4.68 11.99
N TRP A 53 0.30 4.85 10.73
CA TRP A 53 -0.28 4.16 9.59
C TRP A 53 0.78 3.28 8.96
N LYS A 54 0.48 1.99 8.79
CA LYS A 54 1.23 1.10 7.89
C LYS A 54 0.56 1.12 6.53
N VAL A 55 1.33 1.42 5.49
CA VAL A 55 0.85 1.56 4.12
C VAL A 55 1.28 0.33 3.32
N ALA A 56 0.33 -0.34 2.69
CA ALA A 56 0.63 -1.50 1.85
C ALA A 56 1.44 -1.12 0.61
N ASP A 57 2.21 -2.07 0.09
CA ASP A 57 3.02 -1.88 -1.11
C ASP A 57 2.18 -1.31 -2.26
N THR A 58 2.78 -0.40 -3.04
CA THR A 58 2.15 0.37 -4.14
C THR A 58 1.13 1.43 -3.73
N TYR A 59 0.63 1.42 -2.49
CA TYR A 59 -0.26 2.46 -1.96
C TYR A 59 0.53 3.64 -1.35
N TYR A 60 -0.16 4.75 -1.16
CA TYR A 60 0.41 5.97 -0.58
C TYR A 60 -0.66 6.90 0.01
N LEU A 61 -0.28 7.66 1.04
CA LEU A 61 -1.12 8.68 1.66
C LEU A 61 -0.72 10.06 1.15
N TYR A 62 -1.69 10.85 0.68
CA TYR A 62 -1.43 12.26 0.32
C TYR A 62 -1.31 13.12 1.57
N GLN A 63 -0.18 13.82 1.74
CA GLN A 63 0.04 14.70 2.89
C GLN A 63 -1.06 15.77 3.00
N LYS A 64 -1.44 16.39 1.87
CA LYS A 64 -2.48 17.44 1.80
C LYS A 64 -3.90 16.95 2.15
N ARG A 65 -4.12 15.64 2.26
CA ARG A 65 -5.42 15.04 2.58
C ARG A 65 -5.54 14.62 4.05
N LEU A 66 -4.45 14.69 4.82
CA LEU A 66 -4.50 14.47 6.26
C LEU A 66 -5.29 15.61 6.92
N LYS A 67 -6.25 15.24 7.77
CA LYS A 67 -7.09 16.17 8.53
C LYS A 67 -7.13 15.74 9.98
N PHE A 68 -7.06 16.74 10.85
CA PHE A 68 -7.01 16.58 12.31
C PHE A 68 -8.13 17.42 12.91
N ASP A 69 -9.35 16.91 12.81
CA ASP A 69 -10.55 17.58 13.32
C ASP A 69 -10.64 17.39 14.84
N GLY A 70 -11.13 18.41 15.55
CA GLY A 70 -11.27 18.37 17.01
C GLY A 70 -9.98 18.65 17.79
N LEU A 71 -8.90 19.07 17.13
CA LEU A 71 -7.67 19.52 17.77
C LEU A 71 -7.47 21.02 17.56
N ASP A 72 -7.07 21.73 18.63
CA ASP A 72 -6.57 23.09 18.52
C ASP A 72 -5.32 23.15 17.62
N GLU A 73 -5.10 24.28 16.95
CA GLU A 73 -3.93 24.46 16.07
C GLU A 73 -2.60 24.16 16.77
N ALA A 74 -2.48 24.48 18.06
CA ALA A 74 -1.28 24.20 18.86
C ALA A 74 -1.03 22.70 19.10
N HIS A 75 -2.07 21.88 18.99
CA HIS A 75 -2.04 20.43 19.21
C HIS A 75 -2.08 19.63 17.91
N LYS A 76 -2.08 20.28 16.74
CA LYS A 76 -1.95 19.56 15.48
C LYS A 76 -0.53 19.00 15.33
N PRO A 77 -0.38 17.75 14.87
CA PRO A 77 0.94 17.15 14.73
C PRO A 77 1.72 17.87 13.62
N ALA A 78 3.02 18.02 13.83
CA ALA A 78 3.92 18.40 12.75
C ALA A 78 3.99 17.25 11.73
N LEU A 79 3.74 17.55 10.46
CA LEU A 79 3.83 16.57 9.38
C LEU A 79 5.30 16.43 8.94
N PRO A 80 5.87 15.20 8.89
CA PRO A 80 7.22 14.99 8.39
C PRO A 80 7.29 15.29 6.89
N GLN A 81 8.49 15.50 6.37
CA GLN A 81 8.70 15.63 4.93
C GLN A 81 8.25 14.36 4.20
N GLY A 82 7.35 14.50 3.24
CA GLY A 82 6.89 13.41 2.38
C GLY A 82 7.78 13.24 1.15
N GLN A 83 7.51 12.17 0.40
CA GLN A 83 8.12 11.91 -0.89
C GLN A 83 7.40 12.75 -1.96
N GLU A 84 8.16 13.39 -2.85
CA GLU A 84 7.57 14.07 -4.00
C GLU A 84 6.88 13.05 -4.92
N HIS A 85 5.67 13.38 -5.34
CA HIS A 85 4.86 12.57 -6.23
C HIS A 85 4.09 13.47 -7.18
N SER A 86 3.93 13.03 -8.42
CA SER A 86 3.12 13.72 -9.42
C SER A 86 2.22 12.72 -10.12
N ASP A 87 0.94 13.04 -10.14
CA ASP A 87 -0.10 12.23 -10.78
C ASP A 87 -1.14 13.11 -11.48
N GLU A 88 -2.02 12.48 -12.25
CA GLU A 88 -3.05 13.18 -13.04
C GLU A 88 -4.18 13.78 -12.18
N PHE A 89 -4.30 13.39 -10.91
CA PHE A 89 -5.38 13.80 -10.02
C PHE A 89 -5.04 15.04 -9.21
N PHE A 90 -3.79 15.15 -8.75
CA PHE A 90 -3.33 16.20 -7.84
C PHE A 90 -2.06 16.91 -8.30
N GLY A 91 -1.44 16.49 -9.41
CA GLY A 91 -0.18 17.03 -9.87
C GLY A 91 0.90 16.86 -8.81
N GLU A 92 1.78 17.85 -8.68
CA GLU A 92 2.88 17.84 -7.71
C GLU A 92 2.38 17.91 -6.26
N THR A 93 2.68 16.86 -5.51
CA THR A 93 2.25 16.67 -4.13
C THR A 93 3.30 15.90 -3.34
N GLN A 94 3.14 15.90 -2.02
CA GLN A 94 3.94 15.07 -1.12
C GLN A 94 3.09 13.90 -0.64
N VAL A 95 3.69 12.72 -0.60
CA VAL A 95 3.04 11.47 -0.21
C VAL A 95 3.87 10.70 0.80
N TYR A 96 3.21 9.82 1.56
CA TYR A 96 3.87 8.87 2.45
C TYR A 96 3.67 7.45 1.95
N ARG A 97 4.76 6.71 1.82
CA ARG A 97 4.81 5.26 1.50
C ARG A 97 5.36 4.51 2.70
N ASP A 98 5.10 3.20 2.74
CA ASP A 98 5.53 2.24 3.76
C ASP A 98 4.90 2.48 5.15
N SER A 99 5.12 3.67 5.73
CA SER A 99 4.52 4.07 6.99
C SER A 99 4.46 5.59 7.15
N LEU A 100 3.56 6.04 8.03
CA LEU A 100 3.53 7.42 8.55
C LEU A 100 3.38 7.36 10.06
N GLU A 101 4.29 7.99 10.79
CA GLU A 101 4.18 8.20 12.24
C GLU A 101 4.03 9.69 12.52
N LEU A 102 3.08 10.03 13.41
CA LEU A 102 2.82 11.39 13.89
C LEU A 102 2.66 11.37 15.41
N LEU A 103 3.06 12.46 16.07
CA LEU A 103 2.87 12.65 17.50
C LEU A 103 1.88 13.80 17.73
N ILE A 104 0.77 13.49 18.39
CA ILE A 104 -0.12 14.50 18.95
C ILE A 104 0.48 14.99 20.27
N PRO A 105 0.75 16.30 20.43
CA PRO A 105 1.29 16.84 21.67
C PRO A 105 0.41 16.55 22.88
N ALA A 106 1.04 16.38 24.04
CA ALA A 106 0.34 16.16 25.31
C ALA A 106 -0.59 17.33 25.65
N GLY A 107 -1.69 17.04 26.37
CA GLY A 107 -2.67 18.05 26.79
C GLY A 107 -3.67 18.46 25.70
N ALA A 108 -3.60 17.87 24.52
CA ALA A 108 -4.67 17.91 23.53
C ALA A 108 -5.98 17.40 24.18
N SER A 109 -7.01 18.25 24.18
CA SER A 109 -8.31 18.00 24.82
C SER A 109 -9.44 18.06 23.81
#